data_AF-A0A832WW02-F1
#
_entry.id   AF-A0A832WW02-F1
#
_cell.length_a   1.000
_cell.length_b   1.000
_cell.length_c   1.000
_cell.angle_alpha   90.00
_cell.angle_beta   90.00
_cell.angle_gamma   90.00
#
_symmetry.space_group_name_H-M   'P 1'
#
loop_
_entity.id
_entity.type
_entity.pdbx_description
1 polymer ?
#
loop_
_entity_poly.entity_id
_entity_poly.type
_entity_poly.pdbx_seq_one_letter_code
_entity_poly.pdbx_strand_id
1 'polypeptide(L)'
;MTVGIYKLNVSARLESIEDFSISKRNKELIVDFVDYCFSEGLGERILKYITTLKHIALSLQTDLEDATEKNIRQYVSSLERSGLSQWTKHDYKIVLKKFYWWLNGDEALSIYTTFFYTTFFL
;
A
#
# COMPACT_ATOMS: atom_id res chain seq x y z
N MET A 1 5.79 -3.59 19.49
CA MET A 1 4.62 -2.92 18.87
C MET A 1 3.37 -3.47 19.52
N THR A 2 2.47 -2.58 19.96
CA THR A 2 1.30 -2.93 20.77
C THR A 2 0.15 -3.36 19.86
N VAL A 3 0.07 -4.63 19.48
CA VAL A 3 -0.97 -5.19 18.58
C VAL A 3 -2.36 -5.27 19.24
N GLY A 4 -2.48 -4.78 20.48
CA GLY A 4 -3.56 -5.12 21.43
C GLY A 4 -4.91 -4.41 21.29
N ILE A 5 -5.23 -3.75 20.16
CA ILE A 5 -6.49 -2.98 20.01
C ILE A 5 -7.32 -3.41 18.78
N TYR A 6 -6.77 -4.20 17.85
CA TYR A 6 -7.48 -4.55 16.62
C TYR A 6 -8.38 -5.79 16.76
N LYS A 7 -9.35 -5.91 15.85
CA LYS A 7 -10.04 -7.20 15.64
C LYS A 7 -9.00 -8.28 15.31
N LEU A 8 -9.18 -9.49 15.87
CA LEU A 8 -8.28 -10.65 15.75
C LEU A 8 -7.69 -10.85 14.33
N ASN A 9 -8.52 -10.71 13.28
CA ASN A 9 -8.07 -10.89 11.90
C ASN A 9 -7.03 -9.86 11.43
N VAL A 10 -7.10 -8.61 11.92
CA VAL A 10 -6.15 -7.55 11.58
C VAL A 10 -4.86 -7.72 12.36
N SER A 11 -4.95 -8.02 13.66
CA SER A 11 -3.79 -8.34 14.50
C SER A 11 -2.95 -9.46 13.90
N ALA A 12 -3.59 -10.60 13.58
CA ALA A 12 -2.91 -11.74 12.96
C ALA A 12 -2.28 -11.39 11.60
N ARG A 13 -2.91 -10.50 10.83
CA ARG A 13 -2.37 -10.06 9.54
C ARG A 13 -1.17 -9.14 9.71
N LEU A 14 -1.18 -8.25 10.70
CA LEU A 14 -0.05 -7.39 11.04
C LEU A 14 1.12 -8.21 11.59
N GLU A 15 0.86 -9.18 12.46
CA GLU A 15 1.88 -10.12 12.96
C GLU A 15 2.54 -10.87 11.80
N SER A 16 1.75 -11.33 10.82
CA SER A 16 2.32 -12.02 9.66
C SER A 16 3.30 -11.17 8.85
N ILE A 17 3.25 -9.83 8.94
CA ILE A 17 4.21 -8.95 8.25
C ILE A 17 5.63 -9.18 8.79
N GLU A 18 5.77 -9.56 10.06
CA GLU A 18 7.08 -9.78 10.67
C GLU A 18 7.87 -10.88 9.98
N ASP A 19 7.17 -11.89 9.44
CA ASP A 19 7.76 -13.03 8.75
C ASP A 19 8.28 -12.71 7.34
N PHE A 20 7.97 -11.52 6.80
CA PHE A 20 8.39 -11.13 5.46
C PHE A 20 9.68 -10.33 5.45
N SER A 21 10.46 -10.54 4.39
CA SER A 21 11.72 -9.86 4.10
C SER A 21 11.50 -8.44 3.56
N ILE A 22 10.76 -7.60 4.30
CA ILE A 22 10.66 -6.16 4.07
C ILE A 22 11.39 -5.42 5.20
N SER A 23 11.83 -4.19 4.92
CA SER A 23 12.54 -3.37 5.91
C SER A 23 11.69 -3.11 7.14
N LYS A 24 12.35 -2.88 8.29
CA LYS A 24 11.68 -2.47 9.52
C LYS A 24 10.83 -1.22 9.30
N ARG A 25 11.33 -0.27 8.50
CA ARG A 25 10.63 0.98 8.19
C ARG A 25 9.33 0.74 7.42
N ASN A 26 9.33 -0.15 6.43
CA ASN A 26 8.12 -0.54 5.72
C ASN A 26 7.11 -1.22 6.64
N LYS A 27 7.55 -2.04 7.59
CA LYS A 27 6.66 -2.66 8.59
C LYS A 27 5.96 -1.60 9.43
N GLU A 28 6.73 -0.64 9.95
CA GLU A 28 6.21 0.50 10.73
C GLU A 28 5.22 1.34 9.92
N LEU A 29 5.56 1.72 8.69
CA LEU A 29 4.67 2.47 7.80
C LEU A 29 3.35 1.76 7.51
N ILE A 30 3.36 0.43 7.37
CA ILE A 30 2.13 -0.34 7.17
C ILE A 30 1.27 -0.32 8.44
N VAL A 31 1.88 -0.43 9.63
CA VAL A 31 1.16 -0.33 10.91
C VAL A 31 0.54 1.06 11.07
N ASP A 32 1.32 2.13 10.86
CA ASP A 32 0.86 3.51 10.96
C ASP A 32 -0.28 3.79 9.97
N PHE A 33 -0.19 3.26 8.74
CA PHE A 33 -1.26 3.37 7.76
C PHE A 33 -2.54 2.63 8.18
N VAL A 34 -2.41 1.49 8.84
CA VAL A 34 -3.56 0.74 9.37
C VAL A 34 -4.27 1.52 10.47
N ASP A 35 -3.51 2.14 11.38
CA ASP A 35 -4.07 3.02 12.41
C ASP A 35 -4.82 4.20 11.81
N TYR A 36 -4.24 4.83 10.80
CA TYR A 36 -4.92 5.87 10.03
C TYR A 36 -6.21 5.36 9.36
N CYS A 37 -6.19 4.15 8.78
CA CYS A 37 -7.40 3.58 8.19
C CYS A 37 -8.50 3.34 9.23
N PHE A 38 -8.15 2.98 10.45
CA PHE A 38 -9.11 2.86 11.54
C PHE A 38 -9.66 4.23 11.98
N SER A 39 -8.82 5.27 12.05
CA SER A 39 -9.31 6.63 12.35
C SER A 39 -10.29 7.17 11.30
N GLU A 40 -10.16 6.71 10.05
CA GLU A 40 -11.08 7.01 8.95
C GLU A 40 -12.34 6.12 8.93
N GLY A 41 -12.52 5.22 9.90
CA GLY A 41 -13.68 4.34 9.98
C GLY A 41 -13.69 3.20 8.94
N LEU A 42 -12.53 2.83 8.38
CA LEU A 42 -12.45 1.73 7.42
C LEU A 42 -12.53 0.38 8.14
N GLY A 43 -13.37 -0.52 7.61
CA GLY A 43 -13.55 -1.88 8.13
C GLY A 43 -12.72 -2.91 7.38
N GLU A 44 -13.41 -3.84 6.71
CA GLU A 44 -12.82 -5.02 6.05
C GLU A 44 -11.74 -4.71 5.01
N ARG A 45 -11.75 -3.50 4.44
CA ARG A 45 -10.76 -3.01 3.47
C ARG A 45 -9.33 -3.03 4.03
N ILE A 46 -9.16 -2.88 5.34
CA ILE A 46 -7.85 -2.88 6.01
C ILE A 46 -7.08 -4.18 5.77
N LEU A 47 -7.74 -5.34 5.82
CA LEU A 47 -7.08 -6.63 5.60
C LEU A 47 -6.49 -6.73 4.19
N LYS A 48 -7.22 -6.21 3.21
CA LYS A 48 -6.77 -6.13 1.82
C LYS A 48 -5.59 -5.20 1.70
N TYR A 49 -5.66 -4.02 2.32
CA TYR A 49 -4.60 -3.03 2.29
C TYR A 49 -3.28 -3.57 2.84
N ILE A 50 -3.30 -4.21 4.01
CA ILE A 50 -2.10 -4.82 4.60
C ILE A 50 -1.47 -5.81 3.63
N THR A 51 -2.28 -6.69 3.04
CA THR A 51 -1.79 -7.74 2.14
C THR A 51 -1.20 -7.15 0.87
N THR A 52 -1.89 -6.20 0.27
CA THR A 52 -1.47 -5.54 -0.95
C THR A 52 -0.21 -4.70 -0.72
N LEU A 53 -0.12 -3.91 0.36
CA LEU A 53 1.07 -3.12 0.69
C LEU A 53 2.28 -3.98 0.96
N LYS A 54 2.10 -5.12 1.63
CA LYS A 54 3.15 -6.12 1.78
C LYS A 54 3.72 -6.57 0.43
N HIS A 55 2.85 -6.91 -0.54
CA HIS A 55 3.31 -7.33 -1.87
C HIS A 55 3.96 -6.19 -2.65
N ILE A 56 3.45 -4.96 -2.51
CA ILE A 56 4.08 -3.76 -3.08
C ILE A 56 5.48 -3.58 -2.50
N ALA A 57 5.63 -3.61 -1.18
CA ALA A 57 6.91 -3.43 -0.47
C ALA A 57 7.93 -4.52 -0.79
N LEU A 58 7.49 -5.76 -1.03
CA LEU A 58 8.38 -6.84 -1.49
C LEU A 58 8.85 -6.64 -2.93
N SER A 59 7.98 -6.06 -3.78
CA SER A 59 8.30 -5.84 -5.19
C SER A 59 9.12 -4.58 -5.40
N LEU A 60 8.94 -3.57 -4.55
CA LEU A 60 9.78 -2.39 -4.51
C LEU A 60 11.08 -2.74 -3.81
N GLN A 61 12.20 -2.64 -4.50
CA GLN A 61 13.54 -2.86 -3.93
C GLN A 61 14.01 -1.66 -3.08
N THR A 62 13.07 -0.88 -2.53
CA THR A 62 13.29 0.36 -1.78
C THR A 62 12.20 0.51 -0.75
N ASP A 63 12.46 1.31 0.27
CA ASP A 63 11.44 1.66 1.26
C ASP A 63 10.32 2.48 0.61
N LEU A 64 9.09 2.25 1.08
CA LEU A 64 7.88 2.83 0.52
C LEU A 64 7.94 4.35 0.55
N GLU A 65 8.50 4.94 1.61
CA GLU A 65 8.66 6.40 1.71
C GLU A 65 9.74 6.97 0.79
N ASP A 66 10.76 6.18 0.44
CA ASP A 66 11.84 6.61 -0.45
C ASP A 66 11.56 6.31 -1.94
N ALA A 67 10.42 5.68 -2.23
CA ALA A 67 10.08 5.29 -3.59
C ALA A 67 9.85 6.52 -4.48
N THR A 68 10.73 6.70 -5.46
CA THR A 68 10.60 7.77 -6.45
C THR A 68 9.48 7.48 -7.45
N GLU A 69 9.03 8.51 -8.17
CA GLU A 69 8.07 8.36 -9.27
C GLU A 69 8.51 7.28 -10.27
N LYS A 70 9.81 7.21 -10.58
CA LYS A 70 10.39 6.19 -11.46
C LYS A 70 10.19 4.78 -10.90
N ASN A 71 10.42 4.57 -9.60
CA ASN A 71 10.23 3.27 -8.97
C ASN A 71 8.75 2.85 -9.02
N ILE A 72 7.84 3.78 -8.74
CA ILE A 72 6.39 3.53 -8.79
C ILE A 72 5.92 3.22 -10.22
N ARG A 73 6.40 3.96 -11.23
CA ARG A 73 6.09 3.66 -12.64
C ARG A 73 6.60 2.29 -13.08
N GLN A 74 7.81 1.92 -12.67
CA GLN A 74 8.37 0.60 -12.95
C GLN A 74 7.53 -0.51 -12.31
N TYR A 75 7.14 -0.32 -11.05
CA TYR A 75 6.25 -1.25 -10.35
C TYR A 75 4.91 -1.40 -11.07
N VAL A 76 4.21 -0.30 -11.37
CA VAL A 76 2.93 -0.33 -12.09
C VAL A 76 3.08 -0.95 -13.47
N SER A 77 4.17 -0.67 -14.20
CA SER A 77 4.43 -1.32 -15.49
C SER A 77 4.58 -2.83 -15.37
N SER A 78 5.28 -3.31 -14.34
CA SER A 78 5.41 -4.75 -14.06
C SER A 78 4.06 -5.37 -13.67
N LEU A 79 3.26 -4.65 -12.88
CA LEU A 79 1.91 -5.05 -12.48
C LEU A 79 0.99 -5.19 -13.70
N GLU A 80 1.01 -4.23 -14.63
CA GLU A 80 0.19 -4.29 -15.84
C GLU A 80 0.57 -5.46 -16.77
N ARG A 81 1.87 -5.77 -16.86
CA ARG A 81 2.39 -6.90 -17.64
C ARG A 81 2.24 -8.25 -16.95
N SER A 82 1.80 -8.27 -15.69
CA SER A 82 1.59 -9.52 -14.95
C SER A 82 0.34 -10.26 -15.43
N GLY A 83 0.29 -11.56 -15.13
CA GLY A 83 -0.88 -12.41 -15.38
C GLY A 83 -2.04 -12.21 -14.38
N LEU A 84 -1.98 -11.21 -13.51
CA LEU A 84 -3.07 -10.91 -12.57
C LEU A 84 -4.32 -10.45 -13.31
N SER A 85 -5.49 -10.65 -12.70
CA SER A 85 -6.74 -10.16 -13.26
C SER A 85 -6.75 -8.62 -13.30
N GLN A 86 -7.49 -8.04 -14.26
CA GLN A 86 -7.64 -6.58 -14.36
C GLN A 86 -8.20 -5.98 -13.06
N TRP A 87 -9.11 -6.69 -12.39
CA TRP A 87 -9.66 -6.29 -11.10
C TRP A 87 -8.60 -6.28 -9.99
N THR A 88 -7.76 -7.32 -9.93
CA THR A 88 -6.64 -7.38 -8.96
C THR A 88 -5.64 -6.26 -9.21
N LYS A 89 -5.29 -5.98 -10.48
CA LYS A 89 -4.41 -4.86 -10.84
C LYS A 89 -5.03 -3.54 -10.42
N HIS A 90 -6.32 -3.34 -10.69
CA HIS A 90 -7.05 -2.14 -10.28
C HIS A 90 -6.98 -1.93 -8.76
N ASP A 91 -7.29 -2.97 -7.98
CA ASP A 91 -7.22 -2.94 -6.52
C ASP A 91 -5.84 -2.55 -6.00
N TYR A 92 -4.78 -3.19 -6.52
CA TYR A 92 -3.40 -2.95 -6.11
C TYR A 92 -3.03 -1.49 -6.16
N LYS A 93 -3.48 -0.87 -7.23
CA LYS A 93 -3.16 0.50 -7.52
C LYS A 93 -4.07 1.49 -6.76
N ILE A 94 -5.32 1.12 -6.44
CA ILE A 94 -6.16 1.88 -5.50
C ILE A 94 -5.51 1.92 -4.11
N VAL A 95 -4.97 0.79 -3.64
CA VAL A 95 -4.21 0.73 -2.38
C VAL A 95 -3.00 1.64 -2.45
N LEU A 96 -2.22 1.56 -3.54
CA LEU A 96 -1.04 2.41 -3.75
C LEU A 96 -1.40 3.90 -3.67
N LYS A 97 -2.47 4.32 -4.37
CA LYS A 97 -2.95 5.70 -4.36
C LYS A 97 -3.32 6.16 -2.94
N LYS A 98 -4.10 5.35 -2.20
CA LYS A 98 -4.55 5.74 -0.85
C LYS A 98 -3.38 5.80 0.14
N PHE A 99 -2.43 4.87 0.04
CA PHE A 99 -1.25 4.85 0.89
C PHE A 99 -0.37 6.08 0.68
N TYR A 100 -0.02 6.43 -0.56
CA TYR A 100 0.80 7.61 -0.83
C TYR A 100 0.08 8.94 -0.60
N TRP A 101 -1.26 8.95 -0.68
CA TRP A 101 -2.04 10.10 -0.24
C TRP A 101 -1.97 10.30 1.27
N TRP A 102 -2.07 9.23 2.05
CA TRP A 102 -1.86 9.29 3.50
C TRP A 102 -0.42 9.70 3.86
N LEU A 103 0.57 9.06 3.25
CA LEU A 103 1.98 9.24 3.61
C LEU A 103 2.48 10.67 3.42
N ASN A 104 2.02 11.34 2.36
CA ASN A 104 2.46 12.68 2.02
C ASN A 104 1.47 13.78 2.44
N GLY A 105 0.35 13.42 3.08
CA GLY A 105 -0.74 14.33 3.42
C GLY A 105 -1.45 14.94 2.20
N ASP A 106 -2.20 16.02 2.44
CA ASP A 106 -3.03 16.71 1.44
C ASP A 106 -2.22 17.38 0.30
N GLU A 107 -0.90 17.46 0.42
CA GLU A 107 -0.01 18.16 -0.51
C GLU A 107 0.36 17.31 -1.75
N ALA A 108 0.09 16.00 -1.73
CA ALA A 108 0.60 15.08 -2.74
C ALA A 108 -0.37 14.73 -3.86
N LEU A 109 -0.75 15.71 -4.68
CA LEU A 109 -1.54 15.44 -5.88
C LEU A 109 -1.11 16.26 -7.11
N SER A 110 0.16 16.67 -7.26
CA SER A 110 0.62 17.35 -8.49
C SER A 110 1.30 16.41 -9.52
N ILE A 111 2.25 15.57 -9.08
CA ILE A 111 3.02 14.68 -9.98
C ILE A 111 2.37 13.31 -10.17
N TYR A 112 1.75 12.77 -9.13
CA TYR A 112 1.16 11.43 -9.14
C TYR A 112 -0.26 11.40 -9.71
N THR A 113 -1.05 12.47 -9.56
CA THR A 113 -2.41 12.57 -10.10
C THR A 113 -2.48 12.39 -11.59
N THR A 114 -1.66 13.12 -12.34
CA THR A 114 -1.74 13.07 -13.80
C THR A 114 -1.50 11.64 -14.28
N PHE A 115 -0.60 10.89 -13.63
CA PHE A 115 -0.38 9.47 -13.88
C PHE A 115 -1.50 8.55 -13.35
N PHE A 116 -1.99 8.77 -12.13
CA PHE A 116 -3.04 7.98 -11.48
C PHE A 116 -4.47 8.25 -11.99
N TYR A 117 -4.72 9.34 -12.72
CA TYR A 117 -6.01 9.61 -13.36
C TYR A 117 -6.03 9.13 -14.81
N THR A 118 -4.91 9.17 -15.53
CA THR A 118 -4.82 8.74 -16.93
C THR A 118 -4.63 7.23 -17.12
N THR A 119 -3.89 6.55 -16.24
CA THR A 119 -3.54 5.12 -16.40
C THR A 119 -4.55 4.15 -15.72
N PHE A 120 -5.64 4.70 -15.19
CA PHE A 120 -6.48 4.05 -14.17
C PHE A 120 -7.96 4.02 -14.45
N PHE A 121 -8.39 4.91 -15.33
CA PHE A 121 -9.75 5.09 -15.76
C PHE A 121 -9.89 5.00 -17.29
N LEU A 122 -8.91 4.38 -17.96
CA LEU A 122 -8.98 3.92 -19.36
C LEU A 122 -8.94 2.40 -19.41
#